data_AF-A0ABD0PHU7-F1
#
_entry.id   AF-A0ABD0PHU7-F1
#
_cell.length_a   1.000
_cell.length_b   1.000
_cell.length_c   1.000
_cell.angle_alpha   90.00
_cell.angle_beta   90.00
_cell.angle_gamma   90.00
#
_symmetry.space_group_name_H-M   'P 1'
#
loop_
_entity.id
_entity.type
_entity.pdbx_description
1 polymer ?
#
loop_
_entity_poly.entity_id
_entity_poly.type
_entity_poly.pdbx_seq_one_letter_code
_entity_poly.pdbx_strand_id
1 'polypeptide(L)' 'SSSFPFLKKRIEVVEQQSTEMNPIEVAIDEMSRKVSELKQLCNMQEVDMIRLQLKLQGS' A
#
# COMPACT_ATOMS: atom_id res chain seq x y z
N SER A 1 -25.57 -7.42 4.80
CA SER A 1 -24.31 -6.80 4.37
C SER A 1 -24.12 -7.05 2.88
N SER A 2 -23.64 -6.05 2.15
CA SER A 2 -23.31 -6.17 0.71
C SER A 2 -21.79 -6.12 0.56
N SER A 3 -21.21 -6.99 -0.26
CA SER A 3 -19.76 -7.10 -0.47
C SER A 3 -19.42 -7.03 -1.95
N PHE A 4 -18.20 -6.60 -2.27
CA PHE A 4 -17.70 -6.67 -3.64
C PHE A 4 -17.29 -8.10 -4.01
N PRO A 5 -17.58 -8.57 -5.23
CA PRO A 5 -18.33 -7.88 -6.30
C PRO A 5 -19.86 -7.88 -6.07
N PHE A 6 -20.56 -6.81 -6.49
CA PHE A 6 -22.00 -6.63 -6.30
C PHE A 6 -22.71 -6.23 -7.61
N LEU A 7 -24.03 -6.47 -7.69
CA LEU A 7 -24.85 -6.18 -8.87
C LEU A 7 -24.91 -4.69 -9.22
N LYS A 8 -24.86 -3.80 -8.21
CA LYS A 8 -24.74 -2.34 -8.41
C LYS A 8 -23.27 -1.93 -8.32
N LYS A 9 -22.90 -0.88 -9.06
CA LYS A 9 -21.53 -0.31 -9.05
C LYS A 9 -21.19 0.47 -7.77
N ARG A 10 -22.13 0.65 -6.83
CA ARG A 10 -21.95 1.38 -5.57
C ARG A 10 -22.59 0.59 -4.43
N ILE A 11 -21.90 0.52 -3.31
CA ILE A 11 -22.39 -0.02 -2.03
C ILE A 11 -22.28 1.12 -1.01
N GLU A 12 -23.32 1.32 -0.23
CA GLU A 12 -23.34 2.34 0.83
C GLU A 12 -22.44 1.92 2.01
N VAL A 13 -21.70 2.87 2.58
CA VAL A 13 -20.90 2.66 3.79
C VAL A 13 -21.83 2.76 4.99
N VAL A 14 -22.04 1.64 5.69
CA VAL A 14 -22.96 1.56 6.83
C VAL A 14 -22.30 1.87 8.17
N GLU A 15 -20.97 1.78 8.24
CA GLU A 15 -20.18 1.96 9.46
C GLU A 15 -18.78 2.48 9.09
N GLN A 16 -18.23 3.36 9.93
CA GLN A 16 -16.88 3.91 9.77
C GLN A 16 -16.20 4.02 11.14
N GLN A 17 -14.94 3.58 11.22
CA GLN A 17 -14.07 3.75 12.38
C GLN A 17 -12.77 4.42 11.96
N SER A 18 -12.21 5.28 12.81
CA SER A 18 -10.93 5.96 12.61
C SER A 18 -9.95 5.64 13.72
N THR A 19 -8.67 5.55 13.36
CA THR A 19 -7.56 5.39 14.29
C THR A 19 -6.55 6.51 14.03
N GLU A 20 -6.14 7.23 15.07
CA GLU A 20 -5.10 8.25 14.97
C GLU A 20 -3.71 7.62 15.10
N MET A 21 -2.75 8.16 14.36
CA MET A 21 -1.34 7.74 14.43
C MET A 21 -0.47 8.92 14.81
N ASN A 22 0.45 8.69 15.73
CA ASN A 22 1.45 9.68 16.13
C ASN A 22 2.49 9.88 15.02
N PRO A 23 3.20 11.03 14.99
CA PRO A 23 4.20 11.31 13.96
C PRO A 23 5.28 10.21 13.81
N ILE A 24 5.67 9.57 14.92
CA ILE A 24 6.64 8.46 14.89
C ILE A 24 6.04 7.19 14.29
N GLU A 25 4.77 6.89 14.57
CA GLU A 25 4.06 5.73 14.01
C GLU A 25 3.88 5.89 12.51
N VAL A 26 3.59 7.11 12.06
CA VAL A 26 3.53 7.47 10.63
C VAL A 26 4.88 7.22 9.96
N ALA A 27 5.98 7.70 10.56
CA ALA A 27 7.32 7.50 10.03
C ALA A 27 7.71 6.01 9.95
N ILE A 28 7.36 5.23 10.98
CA ILE A 28 7.62 3.78 11.00
C ILE A 28 6.83 3.07 9.90
N ASP A 29 5.55 3.37 9.77
CA ASP A 29 4.66 2.77 8.78
C ASP A 29 5.09 3.11 7.34
N GLU A 30 5.47 4.36 7.09
CA GLU A 30 6.05 4.79 5.81
C GLU A 30 7.34 4.03 5.46
N MET A 31 8.30 3.97 6.40
CA MET A 31 9.56 3.27 6.18
C MET A 31 9.36 1.77 6.01
N SER A 32 8.43 1.17 6.76
CA SER A 32 8.10 -0.26 6.65
C SER A 32 7.51 -0.60 5.29
N ARG A 33 6.60 0.24 4.77
CA ARG A 33 6.05 0.09 3.41
C ARG A 33 7.13 0.19 2.35
N LYS A 34 8.00 1.19 2.44
CA LYS A 34 9.11 1.41 1.49
C LYS A 34 10.05 0.20 1.43
N VAL A 35 10.41 -0.36 2.60
CA VAL A 35 11.23 -1.57 2.67
C VAL A 35 10.52 -2.78 2.07
N SER A 36 9.23 -2.96 2.35
CA SER A 36 8.45 -4.08 1.81
C SER A 36 8.35 -4.01 0.28
N GLU A 37 8.07 -2.83 -0.27
CA GLU A 37 7.98 -2.60 -1.72
C GLU A 37 9.32 -2.88 -2.41
N LEU A 38 10.43 -2.38 -1.88
CA LEU A 38 11.76 -2.66 -2.43
C LEU A 38 12.09 -4.15 -2.40
N LYS A 39 11.80 -4.84 -1.28
CA LYS A 39 11.99 -6.29 -1.18
C LYS A 39 11.16 -7.06 -2.20
N GLN A 40 9.90 -6.66 -2.41
CA GLN A 40 9.07 -7.30 -3.42
C GLN A 40 9.66 -7.13 -4.82
N LEU A 41 10.06 -5.92 -5.20
CA LEU A 41 10.67 -5.63 -6.51
C LEU A 41 11.96 -6.43 -6.75
N CYS A 42 12.81 -6.57 -5.73
CA CYS A 42 14.04 -7.36 -5.83
C CYS A 42 13.78 -8.87 -5.91
N ASN A 43 12.67 -9.35 -5.34
CA ASN A 43 12.30 -10.77 -5.31
C ASN A 43 11.40 -11.18 -6.50
N MET A 44 11.13 -10.29 -7.46
CA MET A 44 10.37 -10.65 -8.66
C MET A 44 11.20 -11.56 -9.56
N GLN A 45 10.57 -12.61 -10.11
CA GLN A 45 11.23 -13.59 -10.99
C GLN A 45 11.77 -12.94 -12.28
N GLU A 46 11.08 -11.91 -12.77
CA GLU A 46 11.62 -10.94 -13.73
C GLU A 46 11.63 -9.56 -13.08
N VAL A 47 12.82 -8.99 -12.95
CA VAL A 47 12.99 -7.69 -12.31
C VAL A 47 12.57 -6.59 -13.28
N ASP A 48 11.53 -5.84 -12.93
CA ASP A 48 11.15 -4.61 -13.62
C ASP A 48 12.17 -3.50 -13.30
N MET A 49 13.19 -3.41 -14.14
CA MET A 49 14.32 -2.51 -13.96
C MET A 49 13.92 -1.04 -13.88
N ILE A 50 12.90 -0.60 -14.63
CA ILE A 50 12.45 0.80 -14.62
C ILE A 50 11.78 1.12 -13.29
N ARG A 51 10.89 0.25 -12.81
CA ARG A 51 10.23 0.44 -11.51
C ARG A 51 11.24 0.38 -10.36
N LEU A 52 12.20 -0.55 -10.42
CA LEU A 52 13.24 -0.66 -9.42
C LEU A 52 14.10 0.61 -9.34
N GLN A 53 14.56 1.13 -10.48
CA GLN A 53 15.38 2.34 -10.53
C GLN A 53 14.62 3.58 -10.04
N LEU A 54 13.36 3.77 -10.46
CA LEU A 54 12.53 4.89 -10.01
C LEU A 54 12.37 4.90 -8.48
N LYS A 55 12.19 3.72 -7.88
CA LYS A 55 12.03 3.59 -6.42
C LYS A 55 13.34 3.79 -5.67
N LEU A 56 14.46 3.32 -6.21
CA LEU A 56 15.78 3.53 -5.60
C LEU A 56 16.24 4.99 -5.71
N GLN A 57 15.94 5.69 -6.80
CA GLN A 57 16.39 7.08 -7.01
C GLN A 57 15.74 8.07 -6.05
N GLY A 58 14.46 7.88 -5.72
CA GLY A 58 13.74 8.73 -4.77
C GLY A 58 13.86 8.29 -3.31
N SER A 59 14.70 7.29 -3.02
CA SER A 59 14.85 6.73 -1.69
C SER A 59 15.87 7.43 -0.82
#